data_AF-A0A0S8B391-F1
#
_entry.id   AF-A0A0S8B391-F1
#
_cell.length_a   1.000
_cell.length_b   1.000
_cell.length_c   1.000
_cell.angle_alpha   90.00
_cell.angle_beta   90.00
_cell.angle_gamma   90.00
#
_symmetry.space_group_name_H-M   'P 1'
#
loop_
_entity.id
_entity.type
_entity.pdbx_description
1 polymer ?
#
loop_
_entity_poly.entity_id
_entity_poly.type
_entity_poly.pdbx_seq_one_letter_code
_entity_poly.pdbx_strand_id
1 'polypeptide(L)'
;MRLINLLFAAVLAWAPAAALGFGSSADEDDGFAHMLALMQSVVSIAAQSEDPKAVERRMDEVFAGQNPEANRAAEALLEDMTRDMSDAERQSFLALARDLVVLARPLATFDTTRALAARKELNAMGLRYYDAEQFLDAVKRDDALAVALYIEGRGVNLAARDADGRTALEIAQTRGNRQIVGMLGGGQ
;
A
#
# COMPACT_ATOMS: atom_id res chain seq x y z
N MET A 1 -6.87 -12.26 8.70
CA MET A 1 -7.72 -12.54 7.51
C MET A 1 -8.77 -11.45 7.22
N ARG A 2 -8.47 -10.14 7.39
CA ARG A 2 -9.46 -9.05 7.10
C ARG A 2 -8.87 -7.69 6.66
N LEU A 3 -7.67 -7.64 6.09
CA LEU A 3 -7.06 -6.37 5.62
C LEU A 3 -6.74 -6.33 4.11
N ILE A 4 -7.11 -7.37 3.37
CA ILE A 4 -6.98 -7.41 1.89
C ILE A 4 -8.04 -6.54 1.19
N ASN A 5 -9.07 -6.06 1.91
CA ASN A 5 -10.22 -5.39 1.30
C ASN A 5 -10.09 -3.86 1.08
N LEU A 6 -9.01 -3.19 1.46
CA LEU A 6 -8.97 -1.72 1.42
C LEU A 6 -8.04 -1.11 0.37
N LEU A 7 -7.11 -1.89 -0.21
CA LEU A 7 -6.33 -1.43 -1.39
C LEU A 7 -7.04 -1.67 -2.72
N PHE A 8 -8.15 -2.43 -2.73
CA PHE A 8 -8.99 -2.65 -3.91
C PHE A 8 -9.97 -1.48 -4.19
N ALA A 9 -10.22 -0.60 -3.21
CA ALA A 9 -11.29 0.39 -3.29
C ALA A 9 -10.88 1.71 -3.98
N ALA A 10 -9.58 2.04 -4.03
CA ALA A 10 -9.13 3.33 -4.58
C ALA A 10 -9.00 3.35 -6.12
N VAL A 11 -8.89 2.19 -6.77
CA VAL A 11 -8.89 2.08 -8.24
C VAL A 11 -10.32 2.10 -8.82
N LEU A 12 -11.35 1.84 -8.01
CA LEU A 12 -12.74 1.77 -8.46
C LEU A 12 -13.50 3.12 -8.44
N ALA A 13 -12.88 4.20 -7.96
CA ALA A 13 -13.58 5.47 -7.72
C ALA A 13 -13.61 6.43 -8.93
N TRP A 14 -13.00 6.07 -10.06
CA TRP A 14 -13.01 6.90 -11.27
C TRP A 14 -13.45 6.12 -12.51
N ALA A 15 -14.61 5.48 -12.41
CA ALA A 15 -15.37 5.06 -13.58
C ALA A 15 -16.41 6.16 -13.91
N PRO A 16 -16.45 6.71 -15.13
CA PRO A 16 -17.58 7.51 -15.55
C PRO A 16 -18.83 6.63 -15.56
N ALA A 17 -19.90 7.11 -14.93
CA ALA A 17 -21.16 6.42 -14.67
C ALA A 17 -22.03 6.19 -15.94
N ALA A 18 -21.43 5.87 -17.07
CA ALA A 18 -22.13 5.72 -18.35
C ALA A 18 -21.64 4.51 -19.15
N ALA A 19 -21.74 3.31 -18.58
CA ALA A 19 -21.87 2.07 -19.34
C ALA A 19 -22.27 0.90 -18.41
N LEU A 20 -23.41 1.03 -17.73
CA LEU A 20 -24.19 -0.16 -17.38
C LEU A 20 -24.77 -0.72 -18.68
N GLY A 21 -23.94 -1.48 -19.39
CA GLY A 21 -24.31 -2.25 -20.55
C GLY A 21 -23.57 -3.58 -20.46
N PHE A 22 -24.20 -4.57 -19.84
CA PHE A 22 -23.84 -5.97 -20.06
C PHE A 22 -24.11 -6.28 -21.54
N GLY A 23 -23.13 -5.97 -22.38
CA GLY A 23 -23.06 -6.38 -23.77
C GLY A 23 -21.96 -7.42 -23.88
N SER A 24 -22.35 -8.69 -24.00
CA SER A 24 -21.44 -9.77 -24.31
C SER A 24 -20.76 -9.52 -25.67
N SER A 25 -19.48 -9.21 -25.67
CA SER A 25 -18.62 -9.23 -26.85
C SER A 25 -17.36 -10.03 -26.53
N ALA A 26 -16.99 -10.91 -27.45
CA ALA A 26 -15.96 -11.95 -27.31
C ALA A 26 -14.51 -11.44 -27.14
N ASP A 27 -14.32 -10.17 -26.80
CA ASP A 27 -13.02 -9.51 -26.56
C ASP A 27 -12.67 -9.40 -25.05
N GLU A 28 -13.58 -9.77 -24.14
CA GLU A 28 -13.38 -9.75 -22.67
C GLU A 28 -12.42 -10.84 -22.14
N ASP A 29 -12.12 -11.87 -22.95
CA ASP A 29 -11.28 -13.00 -22.52
C ASP A 29 -9.80 -12.60 -22.34
N ASP A 30 -9.31 -11.63 -23.12
CA ASP A 30 -7.90 -11.21 -23.08
C ASP A 30 -7.59 -10.32 -21.87
N GLY A 31 -8.43 -9.33 -21.57
CA GLY A 31 -8.25 -8.46 -20.40
C GLY A 31 -8.30 -9.23 -19.07
N PHE A 32 -9.21 -10.22 -18.99
CA PHE A 32 -9.30 -11.11 -17.85
C PHE A 32 -8.08 -12.03 -17.74
N ALA A 33 -7.56 -12.55 -18.85
CA ALA A 33 -6.35 -13.37 -18.85
C ALA A 33 -5.10 -12.60 -18.36
N HIS A 34 -4.97 -11.32 -18.72
CA HIS A 34 -3.86 -10.47 -18.27
C HIS A 34 -3.98 -10.08 -16.80
N MET A 35 -5.20 -9.82 -16.32
CA MET A 35 -5.47 -9.64 -14.88
C MET A 35 -5.18 -10.92 -14.09
N LEU A 36 -5.52 -12.09 -14.66
CA LEU A 36 -5.22 -13.39 -14.06
C LEU A 36 -3.70 -13.67 -14.05
N ALA A 37 -2.97 -13.24 -15.07
CA ALA A 37 -1.51 -13.33 -15.12
C ALA A 37 -0.84 -12.43 -14.08
N LEU A 38 -1.36 -11.22 -13.85
CA LEU A 38 -0.94 -10.35 -12.75
C LEU A 38 -1.24 -10.96 -11.38
N MET A 39 -2.44 -11.52 -11.19
CA MET A 39 -2.78 -12.25 -9.96
C MET A 39 -1.88 -13.48 -9.76
N GLN A 40 -1.61 -14.24 -10.82
CA GLN A 40 -0.69 -15.37 -10.77
C GLN A 40 0.75 -14.93 -10.47
N SER A 41 1.22 -13.80 -11.00
CA SER A 41 2.53 -13.26 -10.67
C SER A 41 2.65 -12.96 -9.18
N VAL A 42 1.67 -12.25 -8.61
CA VAL A 42 1.61 -11.96 -7.16
C VAL A 42 1.51 -13.23 -6.32
N VAL A 43 0.70 -14.20 -6.76
CA VAL A 43 0.55 -15.50 -6.10
C VAL A 43 1.81 -16.34 -6.22
N SER A 44 2.54 -16.30 -7.34
CA SER A 44 3.81 -17.02 -7.52
C SER A 44 4.93 -16.40 -6.67
N ILE A 45 4.97 -15.06 -6.58
CA ILE A 45 5.89 -14.31 -5.72
C ILE A 45 5.67 -14.67 -4.24
N ALA A 46 4.41 -14.86 -3.84
CA ALA A 46 4.03 -15.29 -2.50
C ALA A 46 4.28 -16.80 -2.27
N ALA A 47 4.06 -17.65 -3.27
CA ALA A 47 4.21 -19.09 -3.18
C ALA A 47 5.68 -19.56 -3.22
N GLN A 48 6.59 -18.77 -3.81
CA GLN A 48 8.03 -19.09 -3.88
C GLN A 48 8.87 -18.42 -2.78
N SER A 49 8.26 -17.70 -1.83
CA SER A 49 8.99 -17.03 -0.75
C SER A 49 8.59 -17.62 0.60
N GLU A 50 9.38 -18.59 1.07
CA GLU A 50 9.33 -19.07 2.46
C GLU A 50 9.87 -18.04 3.46
N ASP A 51 10.47 -16.94 2.99
CA ASP A 51 11.06 -15.85 3.80
C ASP A 51 10.32 -14.51 3.59
N PRO A 52 9.66 -13.95 4.64
CA PRO A 52 8.99 -12.65 4.60
C PRO A 52 9.89 -11.50 4.09
N LYS A 53 11.20 -11.56 4.36
CA LYS A 53 12.15 -10.53 3.90
C LYS A 53 12.46 -10.60 2.41
N ALA A 54 12.18 -11.72 1.75
CA ALA A 54 12.32 -11.84 0.30
C ALA A 54 11.12 -11.21 -0.42
N VAL A 55 9.93 -11.27 0.18
CA VAL A 55 8.72 -10.59 -0.33
C VAL A 55 8.87 -9.08 -0.25
N GLU A 56 9.39 -8.57 0.88
CA GLU A 56 9.65 -7.13 1.05
C GLU A 56 10.65 -6.61 0.00
N ARG A 57 11.78 -7.32 -0.19
CA ARG A 57 12.79 -6.95 -1.20
C ARG A 57 12.24 -6.93 -2.61
N ARG A 58 11.45 -7.95 -2.99
CA ARG A 58 10.81 -8.00 -4.31
C ARG A 58 9.77 -6.89 -4.51
N MET A 59 9.03 -6.52 -3.47
CA MET A 59 8.10 -5.39 -3.52
C MET A 59 8.85 -4.05 -3.66
N ASP A 60 9.92 -3.84 -2.90
CA ASP A 60 10.79 -2.66 -3.05
C ASP A 60 11.38 -2.58 -4.47
N GLU A 61 11.79 -3.71 -5.07
CA GLU A 61 12.28 -3.78 -6.46
C GLU A 61 11.19 -3.44 -7.49
N VAL A 62 9.93 -3.85 -7.29
CA VAL A 62 8.79 -3.47 -8.13
C VAL A 62 8.54 -1.97 -8.06
N PHE A 63 8.51 -1.40 -6.86
CA PHE A 63 8.30 0.05 -6.69
C PHE A 63 9.50 0.90 -7.16
N ALA A 64 10.71 0.34 -7.13
CA ALA A 64 11.90 0.96 -7.70
C ALA A 64 11.98 0.84 -9.24
N GLY A 65 11.06 0.12 -9.87
CA GLY A 65 11.08 -0.16 -11.32
C GLY A 65 12.19 -1.12 -11.76
N GLN A 66 12.78 -1.85 -10.82
CA GLN A 66 13.88 -2.80 -11.06
C GLN A 66 13.37 -4.23 -11.26
N ASN A 67 12.06 -4.46 -11.16
CA ASN A 67 11.46 -5.77 -11.37
C ASN A 67 11.10 -5.97 -12.86
N PRO A 68 11.77 -6.89 -13.58
CA PRO A 68 11.56 -7.10 -15.01
C PRO A 68 10.23 -7.78 -15.35
N GLU A 69 9.56 -8.41 -14.38
CA GLU A 69 8.23 -9.01 -14.55
C GLU A 69 7.13 -7.96 -14.40
N ALA A 70 7.23 -7.09 -13.40
CA ALA A 70 6.32 -5.97 -13.21
C ALA A 70 6.41 -4.95 -14.34
N ASN A 71 7.62 -4.68 -14.85
CA ASN A 71 7.80 -3.80 -16.00
C ASN A 71 7.13 -4.37 -17.26
N ARG A 72 7.30 -5.68 -17.52
CA ARG A 72 6.62 -6.35 -18.65
C ARG A 72 5.09 -6.35 -18.49
N ALA A 73 4.59 -6.54 -17.28
CA ALA A 73 3.15 -6.51 -17.04
C ALA A 73 2.56 -5.09 -17.17
N ALA A 74 3.30 -4.07 -16.72
CA ALA A 74 2.93 -2.67 -16.90
C ALA A 74 2.96 -2.26 -18.38
N GLU A 75 3.95 -2.74 -19.15
CA GLU A 75 4.03 -2.55 -20.60
C GLU A 75 2.85 -3.21 -21.32
N ALA A 76 2.52 -4.47 -21.00
CA ALA A 76 1.39 -5.17 -21.59
C ALA A 76 0.05 -4.48 -21.29
N LEU A 77 -0.15 -4.01 -20.05
CA LEU A 77 -1.34 -3.26 -19.66
C LEU A 77 -1.43 -1.92 -20.42
N LEU A 78 -0.30 -1.23 -20.58
CA LEU A 78 -0.25 0.03 -21.31
C LEU A 78 -0.52 -0.17 -22.80
N GLU A 79 0.02 -1.23 -23.39
CA GLU A 79 -0.22 -1.61 -24.78
C GLU A 79 -1.69 -2.00 -25.02
N ASP A 80 -2.31 -2.69 -24.07
CA ASP A 80 -3.74 -3.02 -24.07
C ASP A 80 -4.61 -1.76 -23.98
N MET A 81 -4.37 -0.90 -22.98
CA MET A 81 -5.10 0.36 -22.79
C MET A 81 -4.96 1.34 -23.95
N THR A 82 -3.84 1.27 -24.68
CA THR A 82 -3.59 2.14 -25.83
C THR A 82 -3.96 1.48 -27.16
N ARG A 83 -4.39 0.21 -27.17
CA ARG A 83 -4.68 -0.57 -28.39
C ARG A 83 -5.64 0.14 -29.33
N ASP A 84 -6.71 0.73 -28.78
CA ASP A 84 -7.75 1.41 -29.56
C ASP A 84 -7.49 2.92 -29.78
N MET A 85 -6.39 3.45 -29.27
CA MET A 85 -6.03 4.86 -29.42
C MET A 85 -5.27 5.09 -30.74
N SER A 86 -5.55 6.21 -31.41
CA SER A 86 -4.74 6.66 -32.55
C SER A 86 -3.34 7.07 -32.11
N ASP A 87 -2.36 7.05 -33.01
CA ASP A 87 -0.96 7.35 -32.69
C ASP A 87 -0.76 8.72 -32.00
N ALA A 88 -1.57 9.72 -32.37
CA ALA A 88 -1.53 11.05 -31.77
C ALA A 88 -2.05 11.06 -30.31
N GLU A 89 -3.07 10.26 -30.02
CA GLU A 89 -3.64 10.11 -28.67
C GLU A 89 -2.71 9.31 -27.77
N ARG A 90 -2.07 8.26 -28.30
CA ARG A 90 -1.03 7.50 -27.59
C ARG A 90 0.12 8.39 -27.15
N GLN A 91 0.62 9.25 -28.04
CA GLN A 91 1.70 10.18 -27.73
C GLN A 91 1.31 11.18 -26.63
N SER A 92 0.07 11.67 -26.68
CA SER A 92 -0.46 12.60 -25.66
C SER A 92 -0.64 11.93 -24.31
N PHE A 93 -1.13 10.69 -24.29
CA PHE A 93 -1.28 9.88 -23.09
C PHE A 93 0.08 9.58 -22.44
N LEU A 94 1.07 9.18 -23.24
CA LEU A 94 2.44 8.91 -22.75
C LEU A 94 3.12 10.16 -22.18
N ALA A 95 2.90 11.33 -22.77
CA ALA A 95 3.42 12.59 -22.25
C ALA A 95 2.83 12.91 -20.86
N LEU A 96 1.51 12.77 -20.71
CA LEU A 96 0.81 12.96 -19.44
C LEU A 96 1.24 11.93 -18.38
N ALA A 97 1.37 10.65 -18.77
CA ALA A 97 1.83 9.59 -17.89
C ALA A 97 3.26 9.86 -17.37
N ARG A 98 4.15 10.34 -18.23
CA ARG A 98 5.52 10.71 -17.86
C ARG A 98 5.54 11.87 -16.85
N ASP A 99 4.73 12.89 -17.08
CA ASP A 99 4.62 14.03 -16.16
C ASP A 99 4.07 13.60 -14.79
N LEU A 100 3.07 12.71 -14.78
CA LEU A 100 2.55 12.08 -13.56
C LEU A 100 3.62 11.29 -12.80
N VAL A 101 4.46 10.50 -13.51
CA VAL A 101 5.56 9.75 -12.89
C VAL A 101 6.60 10.69 -12.28
N VAL A 102 6.94 11.80 -12.95
CA VAL A 102 7.88 12.80 -12.44
C VAL A 102 7.35 13.45 -11.15
N LEU A 103 6.04 13.70 -11.07
CA LEU A 103 5.39 14.26 -9.88
C LEU A 103 5.25 13.24 -8.74
N ALA A 104 5.03 11.96 -9.05
CA ALA A 104 4.82 10.91 -8.05
C ALA A 104 6.13 10.41 -7.41
N ARG A 105 7.25 10.44 -8.14
CA ARG A 105 8.54 9.87 -7.72
C ARG A 105 9.10 10.46 -6.40
N PRO A 106 9.07 11.77 -6.16
CA PRO A 106 9.52 12.33 -4.89
C PRO A 106 8.63 11.83 -3.74
N LEU A 107 7.31 11.86 -3.92
CA LEU A 107 6.35 11.53 -2.87
C LEU A 107 6.49 10.07 -2.39
N ALA A 108 6.63 9.12 -3.32
CA ALA A 108 6.80 7.71 -2.97
C ALA A 108 8.14 7.41 -2.28
N THR A 109 9.22 8.06 -2.70
CA THR A 109 10.58 7.83 -2.14
C THR A 109 10.77 8.48 -0.77
N PHE A 110 10.18 9.65 -0.52
CA PHE A 110 10.22 10.28 0.80
C PHE A 110 9.46 9.47 1.85
N ASP A 111 8.29 8.95 1.49
CA ASP A 111 7.41 8.25 2.42
C ASP A 111 7.95 6.85 2.80
N THR A 112 8.54 6.14 1.84
CA THR A 112 9.24 4.88 2.08
C THR A 112 10.51 5.07 2.93
N THR A 113 11.28 6.14 2.69
CA THR A 113 12.47 6.46 3.48
C THR A 113 12.14 6.71 4.95
N ARG A 114 11.05 7.46 5.23
CA ARG A 114 10.60 7.71 6.61
C ARG A 114 10.12 6.45 7.31
N ALA A 115 9.31 5.63 6.65
CA ALA A 115 8.86 4.36 7.22
C ALA A 115 10.05 3.43 7.54
N LEU A 116 11.05 3.36 6.66
CA LEU A 116 12.26 2.57 6.90
C LEU A 116 13.09 3.11 8.08
N ALA A 117 13.23 4.44 8.20
CA ALA A 117 13.91 5.06 9.32
C ALA A 117 13.20 4.75 10.64
N ALA A 118 11.87 4.90 10.70
CA ALA A 118 11.09 4.62 11.89
C ALA A 118 11.20 3.16 12.35
N ARG A 119 11.22 2.20 11.42
CA ARG A 119 11.46 0.77 11.72
C ARG A 119 12.84 0.53 12.31
N LYS A 120 13.88 1.21 11.78
CA LYS A 120 15.24 1.11 12.32
C LYS A 120 15.32 1.67 13.73
N GLU A 121 14.68 2.80 14.00
CA GLU A 121 14.65 3.41 15.33
C GLU A 121 13.90 2.55 16.34
N LEU A 122 12.75 1.98 15.97
CA LEU A 122 12.03 1.01 16.81
C LEU A 122 12.93 -0.20 17.15
N ASN A 123 13.59 -0.78 16.15
CA ASN A 123 14.50 -1.90 16.36
C ASN A 123 15.70 -1.49 17.25
N ALA A 124 16.23 -0.28 17.09
CA ALA A 124 17.32 0.24 17.92
C ALA A 124 16.89 0.44 19.39
N MET A 125 15.61 0.73 19.64
CA MET A 125 15.01 0.75 20.98
C MET A 125 14.67 -0.65 21.52
N GLY A 126 14.96 -1.72 20.77
CA GLY A 126 14.60 -3.09 21.13
C GLY A 126 13.11 -3.41 20.96
N LEU A 127 12.37 -2.56 20.24
CA LEU A 127 10.96 -2.73 19.93
C LEU A 127 10.79 -3.36 18.53
N ARG A 128 9.74 -4.15 18.36
CA ARG A 128 9.38 -4.80 17.10
C ARG A 128 8.34 -3.95 16.39
N TYR A 129 8.70 -3.35 15.26
CA TYR A 129 7.84 -2.42 14.52
C TYR A 129 6.47 -2.99 14.05
N TYR A 130 6.31 -4.31 14.04
CA TYR A 130 5.11 -5.02 13.63
C TYR A 130 4.28 -5.60 14.79
N ASP A 131 4.69 -5.35 16.03
CA ASP A 131 4.06 -5.93 17.22
C ASP A 131 2.97 -5.02 17.80
N ALA A 132 1.71 -5.49 17.71
CA ALA A 132 0.56 -4.76 18.19
C ALA A 132 0.49 -4.64 19.72
N GLU A 133 0.98 -5.64 20.46
CA GLU A 133 1.00 -5.55 21.93
C GLU A 133 2.03 -4.51 22.38
N GLN A 134 3.23 -4.51 21.79
CA GLN A 134 4.25 -3.51 22.12
C GLN A 134 3.84 -2.09 21.74
N PHE A 135 3.10 -1.93 20.65
CA PHE A 135 2.47 -0.66 20.28
C PHE A 135 1.44 -0.21 21.33
N LEU A 136 0.49 -1.08 21.71
CA LEU A 136 -0.50 -0.76 22.73
C LEU A 136 0.16 -0.46 24.09
N ASP A 137 1.24 -1.15 24.42
CA ASP A 137 2.02 -0.89 25.63
C ASP A 137 2.79 0.43 25.57
N ALA A 138 3.25 0.88 24.40
CA ALA A 138 3.77 2.24 24.22
C ALA A 138 2.69 3.30 24.50
N VAL A 139 1.47 3.09 24.00
CA VAL A 139 0.32 3.96 24.28
C VAL A 139 -0.03 3.96 25.77
N LYS A 140 -0.07 2.80 26.41
CA LYS A 140 -0.31 2.68 27.87
C LYS A 140 0.78 3.32 28.70
N ARG A 141 2.01 3.44 28.19
CA ARG A 141 3.14 4.10 28.85
C ARG A 141 3.22 5.60 28.57
N ASP A 142 2.30 6.16 27.79
CA ASP A 142 2.35 7.54 27.30
C ASP A 142 3.62 7.87 26.49
N ASP A 143 4.23 6.86 25.86
CA ASP A 143 5.44 7.01 25.06
C ASP A 143 5.09 7.55 23.66
N ALA A 144 4.97 8.86 23.56
CA ALA A 144 4.60 9.54 22.33
C ALA A 144 5.62 9.32 21.19
N LEU A 145 6.91 9.14 21.51
CA LEU A 145 7.95 8.90 20.52
C LEU A 145 7.77 7.52 19.89
N ALA A 146 7.68 6.47 20.71
CA ALA A 146 7.47 5.12 20.20
C ALA A 146 6.16 5.04 19.40
N VAL A 147 5.08 5.67 19.88
CA VAL A 147 3.80 5.71 19.16
C VAL A 147 3.93 6.39 17.79
N ALA A 148 4.62 7.53 17.70
CA ALA A 148 4.86 8.19 16.42
C ALA A 148 5.64 7.27 15.46
N LEU A 149 6.69 6.61 15.94
CA LEU A 149 7.49 5.70 15.12
C LEU A 149 6.69 4.47 14.67
N TYR A 150 5.77 3.95 15.48
CA TYR A 150 4.87 2.88 15.06
C TYR A 150 3.91 3.32 13.95
N ILE A 151 3.38 4.54 14.03
CA ILE A 151 2.52 5.13 12.99
C ILE A 151 3.32 5.33 11.70
N GLU A 152 4.51 5.94 11.78
CA GLU A 152 5.37 6.18 10.62
C GLU A 152 5.89 4.88 9.98
N GLY A 153 6.23 3.89 10.81
CA GLY A 153 6.73 2.59 10.36
C GLY A 153 5.68 1.76 9.61
N ARG A 154 4.38 2.03 9.81
CA ARG A 154 3.22 1.37 9.17
C ARG A 154 3.25 -0.16 9.21
N GLY A 155 3.92 -0.73 10.21
CA GLY A 155 4.05 -2.18 10.38
C GLY A 155 3.02 -2.79 11.32
N VAL A 156 2.31 -1.96 12.08
CA VAL A 156 1.42 -2.39 13.16
C VAL A 156 -0.04 -2.09 12.84
N ASN A 157 -0.94 -2.96 13.31
CA ASN A 157 -2.38 -2.74 13.20
C ASN A 157 -2.85 -1.72 14.26
N LEU A 158 -3.08 -0.46 13.86
CA LEU A 158 -3.55 0.60 14.76
C LEU A 158 -4.96 0.34 15.32
N ALA A 159 -5.74 -0.53 14.69
CA ALA A 159 -7.07 -0.95 15.16
C ALA A 159 -7.01 -2.17 16.11
N ALA A 160 -5.82 -2.62 16.50
CA ALA A 160 -5.68 -3.66 17.51
C ALA A 160 -6.32 -3.25 18.83
N ARG A 161 -6.82 -4.25 19.56
CA ARG A 161 -7.46 -4.08 20.87
C ARG A 161 -6.63 -4.76 21.93
N ASP A 162 -6.57 -4.16 23.12
CA ASP A 162 -5.97 -4.79 24.30
C ASP A 162 -6.87 -5.91 24.85
N ALA A 163 -6.43 -6.55 25.95
CA ALA A 163 -7.18 -7.62 26.61
C ALA A 163 -8.55 -7.17 27.15
N ASP A 164 -8.73 -5.86 27.41
CA ASP A 164 -9.99 -5.26 27.84
C ASP A 164 -10.88 -4.89 26.64
N GLY A 165 -10.45 -5.16 25.41
CA GLY A 165 -11.17 -4.84 24.19
C GLY A 165 -11.02 -3.38 23.75
N ARG A 166 -10.09 -2.60 24.32
CA ARG A 166 -9.91 -1.18 24.00
C ARG A 166 -8.88 -0.97 22.90
N THR A 167 -9.17 -0.05 22.00
CA THR A 167 -8.25 0.44 20.96
C THR A 167 -7.20 1.39 21.54
N ALA A 168 -6.11 1.61 20.78
CA ALA A 168 -5.09 2.60 21.13
C ALA A 168 -5.68 4.00 21.40
N LEU A 169 -6.67 4.42 20.60
CA LEU A 169 -7.31 5.72 20.76
C LEU A 169 -8.11 5.81 22.08
N GLU A 170 -8.89 4.78 22.41
CA GLU A 170 -9.66 4.71 23.67
C GLU A 170 -8.72 4.71 24.89
N ILE A 171 -7.61 3.98 24.82
CA ILE A 171 -6.58 3.98 25.87
C ILE A 171 -6.00 5.40 26.05
N ALA A 172 -5.59 6.06 24.96
CA ALA A 172 -5.01 7.39 25.01
C ALA A 172 -6.00 8.46 25.53
N GLN A 173 -7.28 8.35 25.16
CA GLN A 173 -8.35 9.23 25.67
C GLN A 173 -8.57 9.04 27.17
N THR A 174 -8.64 7.79 27.63
CA THR A 174 -8.82 7.47 29.06
C THR A 174 -7.69 8.04 29.92
N ARG A 175 -6.47 8.10 29.36
CA ARG A 175 -5.30 8.68 30.03
C ARG A 175 -5.20 10.20 29.92
N GLY A 176 -6.02 10.84 29.08
CA GLY A 176 -5.96 12.28 28.84
C GLY A 176 -4.74 12.74 28.03
N ASN A 177 -4.05 11.83 27.33
CA ASN A 177 -2.86 12.18 26.55
C ASN A 177 -3.25 12.82 25.21
N ARG A 178 -3.47 14.13 25.22
CA ARG A 178 -3.90 14.90 24.04
C ARG A 178 -2.95 14.78 22.85
N GLN A 179 -1.65 14.59 23.10
CA GLN A 179 -0.66 14.45 22.04
C GLN A 179 -0.87 13.14 21.27
N ILE A 180 -0.92 12.01 21.98
CA ILE A 180 -1.17 10.70 21.36
C ILE A 180 -2.57 10.62 20.74
N VAL A 181 -3.59 11.20 21.40
CA VAL A 181 -4.94 11.31 20.82
C VAL A 181 -4.91 12.06 19.49
N GLY A 182 -4.14 13.15 19.38
CA GLY A 182 -3.97 13.89 18.13
C GLY A 182 -3.32 13.05 17.02
N MET A 183 -2.27 12.30 17.36
CA MET A 183 -1.59 11.42 16.39
C MET A 183 -2.51 10.30 15.88
N LEU A 184 -3.27 9.67 16.77
CA LEU A 184 -4.15 8.55 16.42
C LEU A 184 -5.48 8.99 15.79
N GLY A 185 -5.98 10.17 16.15
CA GLY A 185 -7.23 10.72 15.64
C GLY A 185 -7.11 11.44 14.29
N GLY A 186 -5.92 11.95 13.96
CA GLY A 186 -5.66 12.70 12.73
C GLY A 186 -5.23 11.85 11.52
N GLY A 187 -5.15 10.53 11.65
CA GLY A 187 -4.61 9.61 10.64
C GLY A 187 -5.62 8.71 9.93
N GLN A 188 -6.89 9.11 9.82
CA GLN A 188 -7.92 8.38 9.05
C GLN A 188 -8.15 8.98 7.67
#